data_AF-A0A7Y1TQ66-F1
#
_entry.id   AF-A0A7Y1TQ66-F1
#
_cell.length_a   1.000
_cell.length_b   1.000
_cell.length_c   1.000
_cell.angle_alpha   90.00
_cell.angle_beta   90.00
_cell.angle_gamma   90.00
#
_symmetry.space_group_name_H-M   'P 1'
#
loop_
_entity.id
_entity.type
_entity.pdbx_description
1 polymer ?
#
loop_
_entity_poly.entity_id
_entity_poly.type
_entity_poly.pdbx_seq_one_letter_code
_entity_poly.pdbx_strand_id
1 'polypeptide(L)'
;YNWVWSPMGVINMHEPEKWGYVYFSTKYAGEKDTFEISNDEKIKWKLYELHRSLKKYYKTNKTFATSLDLIGNNTFSVEGILIKPILENHSQGYNLTVVSPFTNKQLSLREDGKFKIK
;
A
#
# COMPACT_ATOMS: atom_id res chain seq x y z
N TYR A 1 -0.89 23.57 17.12
CA TYR A 1 -1.84 23.15 16.07
C TYR A 1 -1.11 23.11 14.76
N ASN A 2 -1.03 21.94 14.12
CA ASN A 2 -0.46 21.82 12.77
C ASN A 2 -1.61 21.96 11.77
N TRP A 3 -1.55 23.01 10.95
CA TRP A 3 -2.51 23.19 9.86
C TRP A 3 -2.09 22.32 8.68
N VAL A 4 -3.00 21.45 8.25
CA VAL A 4 -2.80 20.54 7.12
C VAL A 4 -4.04 20.53 6.25
N TRP A 5 -3.82 20.53 4.94
CA TRP A 5 -4.84 20.71 3.90
C TRP A 5 -5.65 19.45 3.59
N SER A 6 -5.33 18.32 4.23
CA SER A 6 -6.03 17.04 4.06
C SER A 6 -6.08 16.25 5.38
N PRO A 7 -7.10 15.39 5.58
CA PRO A 7 -7.15 14.52 6.73
C PRO A 7 -5.99 13.51 6.69
N MET A 8 -4.98 13.72 7.52
CA MET A 8 -3.79 12.87 7.56
C MET A 8 -4.03 11.48 8.18
N GLY A 9 -5.13 11.31 8.92
CA GLY A 9 -5.42 10.15 9.76
C GLY A 9 -4.51 10.07 10.98
N VAL A 10 -3.20 9.97 10.78
CA VAL A 10 -2.16 10.03 11.82
C VAL A 10 -1.27 11.23 11.52
N ILE A 11 -0.92 12.04 12.53
CA ILE A 11 0.06 13.14 12.38
C ILE A 11 1.46 12.50 12.31
N ASN A 12 1.78 11.91 11.17
CA ASN A 12 3.07 11.30 10.89
C ASN A 12 3.59 11.75 9.52
N MET A 13 4.53 12.70 9.55
CA MET A 13 5.19 13.23 8.35
C MET A 13 6.10 12.20 7.65
N HIS A 14 6.17 10.96 8.15
CA HIS A 14 6.92 9.86 7.54
C HIS A 14 6.00 8.83 6.85
N GLU A 15 4.73 9.18 6.59
CA GLU A 15 3.77 8.38 5.81
C GLU A 15 3.37 9.12 4.51
N PRO A 16 4.33 9.37 3.58
CA PRO A 16 4.08 10.15 2.36
C PRO A 16 3.00 9.55 1.46
N GLU A 17 2.74 8.24 1.56
CA GLU A 17 1.67 7.54 0.84
C GLU A 17 0.25 8.05 1.18
N LYS A 18 0.08 8.83 2.25
CA LYS A 18 -1.20 9.41 2.66
C LYS A 18 -1.41 10.86 2.21
N TRP A 19 -0.41 11.51 1.60
CA TRP A 19 -0.41 12.97 1.40
C TRP A 19 -1.33 13.49 0.29
N GLY A 20 -1.89 12.59 -0.52
CA GLY A 20 -2.87 12.94 -1.53
C GLY A 20 -2.69 12.11 -2.81
N TYR A 21 -3.69 12.16 -3.68
CA TYR A 21 -3.66 11.55 -5.00
C TYR A 21 -3.77 12.66 -6.04
N VAL A 22 -2.77 12.76 -6.93
CA VAL A 22 -2.76 13.76 -8.01
C VAL A 22 -3.09 13.06 -9.33
N TYR A 23 -4.15 13.51 -9.97
CA TYR A 23 -4.60 13.04 -11.28
C TYR A 23 -4.37 14.12 -12.33
N PHE A 24 -3.78 13.73 -13.46
CA PHE A 24 -3.61 14.59 -14.63
C PHE A 24 -4.54 14.11 -15.74
N SER A 25 -5.51 14.96 -16.10
CA SER A 25 -6.40 14.69 -17.22
C SER A 25 -5.71 14.91 -18.56
N THR A 26 -6.01 14.06 -19.54
CA THR A 26 -5.61 14.29 -20.95
C THR A 26 -6.68 15.05 -21.73
N LYS A 27 -7.79 15.44 -21.10
CA LYS A 27 -8.88 16.22 -21.72
C LYS A 27 -8.53 17.70 -21.81
N TYR A 28 -9.12 18.38 -22.77
CA TYR A 28 -8.94 19.83 -22.89
C TYR A 28 -9.68 20.59 -21.79
N ALA A 29 -9.21 21.81 -21.49
CA ALA A 29 -9.87 22.68 -20.52
C ALA A 29 -11.32 22.98 -20.96
N GLY A 30 -12.28 22.74 -20.06
CA GLY A 30 -13.71 22.90 -20.33
C GLY A 30 -14.42 21.61 -20.75
N GLU A 31 -13.70 20.53 -21.06
CA GLU A 31 -14.30 19.22 -21.28
C GLU A 31 -14.64 18.52 -19.95
N LYS A 32 -15.75 17.77 -19.94
CA LYS A 32 -16.11 16.97 -18.77
C LYS A 32 -15.19 15.75 -18.71
N ASP A 33 -14.48 15.61 -17.59
CA ASP A 33 -13.71 14.42 -17.26
C ASP A 33 -14.32 13.70 -16.06
N THR A 34 -14.21 12.38 -16.05
CA THR A 34 -14.67 11.53 -14.95
C THR A 34 -13.48 10.75 -14.43
N PHE A 35 -13.10 11.03 -13.18
CA PHE A 35 -11.99 10.36 -12.52
C PHE A 35 -12.52 9.43 -11.41
N GLU A 36 -12.00 8.21 -11.40
CA GLU A 36 -12.19 7.25 -10.31
C GLU A 36 -10.84 6.67 -9.90
N ILE A 37 -10.62 6.52 -8.60
CA ILE A 37 -9.39 5.93 -8.07
C ILE A 37 -9.39 4.43 -8.39
N SER A 38 -8.34 3.99 -9.10
CA SER A 38 -8.15 2.58 -9.42
C SER A 38 -8.14 1.70 -8.17
N ASN A 39 -8.74 0.51 -8.26
CA ASN A 39 -8.68 -0.49 -7.20
C ASN A 39 -7.25 -0.94 -6.88
N ASP A 40 -6.32 -0.82 -7.83
CA ASP A 40 -4.89 -1.07 -7.59
C ASP A 40 -4.30 -0.09 -6.56
N GLU A 41 -4.79 1.15 -6.51
CA GLU A 41 -4.38 2.11 -5.48
C GLU A 41 -4.91 1.66 -4.11
N LYS A 42 -6.15 1.16 -4.01
CA LYS A 42 -6.69 0.59 -2.77
C LYS A 42 -5.86 -0.61 -2.30
N ILE A 43 -5.41 -1.48 -3.22
CA ILE A 43 -4.48 -2.59 -2.92
C ILE A 43 -3.15 -2.06 -2.40
N LYS A 44 -2.56 -1.06 -3.05
CA LYS A 44 -1.31 -0.43 -2.62
C LYS A 44 -1.42 0.13 -1.20
N TRP A 45 -2.52 0.78 -0.85
CA TRP A 45 -2.77 1.24 0.52
C TRP A 45 -2.77 0.09 1.53
N LYS A 46 -3.42 -1.04 1.20
CA LYS A 46 -3.40 -2.25 2.03
C LYS A 46 -2.00 -2.85 2.17
N LEU A 47 -1.19 -2.83 1.12
CA LEU A 47 0.22 -3.24 1.20
C LEU A 47 1.02 -2.34 2.16
N TYR A 48 0.79 -1.03 2.14
CA TYR A 48 1.43 -0.11 3.11
C TYR A 48 0.93 -0.32 4.55
N GLU A 49 -0.34 -0.70 4.76
CA GLU A 49 -0.82 -1.10 6.09
C GLU A 49 -0.07 -2.33 6.63
N LEU A 50 0.09 -3.36 5.80
CA LEU A 50 0.86 -4.56 6.14
C LEU A 50 2.33 -4.25 6.41
N HIS A 51 2.94 -3.42 5.57
CA HIS A 51 4.31 -2.93 5.74
C HIS A 51 4.54 -2.28 7.11
N ARG A 52 3.61 -1.43 7.55
CA ARG A 52 3.70 -0.80 8.87
C ARG A 52 3.59 -1.83 9.99
N SER A 53 2.72 -2.83 9.86
CA SER A 53 2.63 -3.95 10.81
C SER A 53 3.91 -4.79 10.85
N LEU A 54 4.54 -5.07 9.70
CA LEU A 54 5.84 -5.75 9.63
C LEU A 54 6.96 -4.93 10.29
N LYS A 55 7.01 -3.61 10.05
CA LYS A 55 7.95 -2.71 10.72
C LYS A 55 7.74 -2.67 12.24
N LYS A 56 6.48 -2.67 12.70
CA LYS A 56 6.14 -2.76 14.12
C LYS A 56 6.61 -4.08 14.72
N TYR A 57 6.39 -5.20 14.03
CA TYR A 57 6.88 -6.52 14.44
C TYR A 57 8.41 -6.54 14.56
N TYR A 58 9.13 -6.03 13.56
CA TYR A 58 10.59 -5.96 13.59
C TYR A 58 11.11 -5.11 14.75
N LYS A 59 10.45 -3.97 15.04
CA LYS A 59 10.86 -3.09 16.15
C LYS A 59 10.83 -3.83 17.50
N THR A 60 9.85 -4.70 17.71
CA THR A 60 9.65 -5.48 18.94
C THR A 60 10.53 -6.73 18.97
N ASN A 61 10.57 -7.53 17.90
CA ASN A 61 11.21 -8.85 17.90
C ASN A 61 12.67 -8.84 17.42
N LYS A 62 13.13 -7.73 16.82
CA LYS A 62 14.45 -7.57 16.18
C LYS A 62 14.71 -8.55 15.03
N THR A 63 13.67 -9.22 14.55
CA THR A 63 13.70 -10.14 13.41
C THR A 63 12.53 -9.84 12.48
N PHE A 64 12.69 -10.12 11.19
CA PHE A 64 11.60 -9.99 10.24
C PHE A 64 10.59 -11.12 10.45
N ALA A 65 9.29 -10.79 10.35
CA ALA A 65 8.26 -11.82 10.30
C ALA A 65 8.46 -12.68 9.05
N THR A 66 8.37 -13.99 9.22
CA THR A 66 8.48 -14.99 8.14
C THR A 66 7.13 -15.40 7.57
N SER A 67 6.03 -15.00 8.22
CA SER A 67 4.67 -15.17 7.75
C SER A 67 3.82 -13.97 8.16
N LEU A 68 2.81 -13.67 7.35
CA LEU A 68 1.79 -12.66 7.67
C LEU A 68 0.89 -13.07 8.84
N ASP A 69 0.81 -14.36 9.17
CA ASP A 69 0.04 -14.83 10.33
C ASP A 69 0.62 -14.28 11.65
N LEU A 70 1.93 -14.04 11.71
CA LEU A 70 2.62 -13.46 12.88
C LEU A 70 2.20 -12.00 13.16
N ILE A 71 1.62 -11.33 12.16
CA ILE A 71 1.09 -9.97 12.31
C ILE A 71 -0.45 -9.94 12.24
N GLY A 72 -1.10 -11.11 12.22
CA GLY A 72 -2.56 -11.25 12.24
C GLY A 72 -3.29 -10.85 10.95
N ASN A 73 -2.57 -10.55 9.86
CA ASN A 73 -3.16 -10.00 8.63
C ASN A 73 -2.65 -10.75 7.39
N ASN A 74 -3.19 -11.93 7.13
CA ASN A 74 -2.80 -12.74 5.98
C ASN A 74 -3.64 -12.49 4.72
N THR A 75 -4.76 -11.78 4.85
CA THR A 75 -5.71 -11.48 3.76
C THR A 75 -6.37 -10.13 4.01
N PHE A 76 -6.83 -9.49 2.95
CA PHE A 76 -7.65 -8.27 3.02
C PHE A 76 -8.65 -8.23 1.87
N SER A 77 -9.69 -7.39 1.97
CA SER A 77 -10.70 -7.24 0.94
C SER A 77 -10.63 -5.86 0.28
N VAL A 78 -10.78 -5.83 -1.05
CA VAL A 78 -10.93 -4.61 -1.86
C VAL A 78 -12.14 -4.84 -2.77
N GLU A 79 -13.13 -3.94 -2.71
CA GLU A 79 -14.39 -4.07 -3.48
C GLU A 79 -15.07 -5.45 -3.34
N GLY A 80 -15.04 -6.02 -2.14
CA GLY A 80 -15.63 -7.34 -1.85
C GLY A 80 -14.77 -8.54 -2.30
N ILE A 81 -13.67 -8.32 -3.02
CA ILE A 81 -12.75 -9.38 -3.45
C ILE A 81 -11.69 -9.61 -2.39
N LEU A 82 -11.59 -10.86 -1.91
CA LEU A 82 -10.59 -11.27 -0.95
C LEU A 82 -9.23 -11.49 -1.66
N ILE A 83 -8.21 -10.80 -1.18
CA ILE A 83 -6.86 -10.78 -1.74
C ILE A 83 -5.89 -11.35 -0.71
N LYS A 84 -5.05 -12.28 -1.17
CA LYS A 84 -3.98 -12.88 -0.37
C LYS A 84 -2.61 -12.35 -0.83
N PRO A 85 -2.01 -11.41 -0.08
CA PRO A 85 -0.63 -10.98 -0.33
C PRO A 85 0.37 -12.10 -0.03
N ILE A 86 1.48 -12.08 -0.77
CA ILE A 86 2.61 -12.99 -0.60
C ILE A 86 3.74 -12.20 0.08
N LEU A 87 4.24 -12.72 1.19
CA LEU A 87 5.43 -12.22 1.86
C LEU A 87 6.60 -13.14 1.52
N GLU A 88 7.65 -12.58 0.92
CA GLU A 88 8.90 -13.27 0.64
C GLU A 88 10.03 -12.60 1.42
N ASN A 89 10.74 -13.36 2.27
CA ASN A 89 11.90 -12.86 2.99
C ASN A 89 13.19 -13.24 2.28
N HIS A 90 14.19 -12.36 2.37
CA HIS A 90 15.55 -12.63 1.91
C HIS A 90 16.57 -12.01 2.87
N SER A 91 17.86 -12.26 2.63
CA SER A 91 18.97 -11.83 3.51
C SER A 91 19.06 -10.33 3.79
N GLN A 92 18.40 -9.52 2.96
CA GLN A 92 18.43 -8.06 2.99
C GLN A 92 17.10 -7.43 3.42
N GLY A 93 16.02 -8.21 3.61
CA GLY A 93 14.69 -7.63 3.82
C GLY A 93 13.54 -8.55 3.40
N TYR A 94 12.51 -7.94 2.83
CA TYR A 94 11.32 -8.66 2.37
C TYR A 94 10.61 -7.94 1.21
N ASN A 95 9.87 -8.72 0.42
CA ASN A 95 8.95 -8.25 -0.59
C ASN A 95 7.53 -8.66 -0.23
N LEU A 96 6.61 -7.70 -0.26
CA LEU A 96 5.17 -7.91 -0.29
C LEU A 96 4.69 -7.85 -1.72
N THR A 97 3.94 -8.86 -2.16
CA THR A 97 3.50 -8.97 -3.54
C THR A 97 2.03 -9.35 -3.63
N VAL A 98 1.30 -8.73 -4.56
CA VAL A 98 -0.08 -9.07 -4.92
C VAL A 98 -0.21 -9.05 -6.43
N VAL A 99 -0.89 -10.04 -7.00
CA VAL A 99 -1.41 -9.93 -8.37
C VAL A 99 -2.81 -9.34 -8.27
N SER A 100 -3.04 -8.19 -8.90
CA SER A 100 -4.35 -7.52 -8.83
C SER A 100 -5.41 -8.34 -9.56
N PRO A 101 -6.54 -8.67 -8.92
CA PRO A 101 -7.66 -9.33 -9.60
C PRO A 101 -8.39 -8.38 -10.57
N PHE A 102 -8.09 -7.08 -10.55
CA PHE A 102 -8.73 -6.07 -11.39
C PHE A 102 -7.95 -5.80 -12.67
N THR A 103 -6.61 -5.86 -12.61
CA THR A 103 -5.74 -5.49 -13.74
C THR A 103 -4.76 -6.59 -14.16
N ASN A 104 -4.69 -7.70 -13.42
CA ASN A 104 -3.70 -8.77 -13.56
C ASN A 104 -2.23 -8.30 -13.46
N LYS A 105 -1.98 -7.06 -13.04
CA LYS A 105 -0.64 -6.52 -12.80
C LYS A 105 -0.12 -7.00 -11.46
N GLN A 106 1.20 -7.12 -11.35
CA GLN A 106 1.86 -7.47 -10.11
C GLN A 106 2.25 -6.19 -9.37
N LEU A 107 1.65 -5.98 -8.20
CA LEU A 107 1.95 -4.89 -7.27
C LEU A 107 2.95 -5.42 -6.26
N SER A 108 4.08 -4.73 -6.11
CA SER A 108 5.16 -5.13 -5.22
C SER A 108 5.60 -3.97 -4.34
N LEU A 109 5.74 -4.23 -3.04
CA LEU A 109 6.24 -3.30 -2.04
C LEU A 109 7.42 -3.95 -1.30
N ARG A 110 8.54 -3.25 -1.24
CA ARG A 110 9.78 -3.73 -0.62
C ARG A 110 9.97 -3.17 0.80
N GLU A 111 10.87 -3.74 1.62
CA GLU A 111 11.14 -3.33 3.00
C GLU A 111 11.52 -1.85 3.18
N ASP A 112 12.13 -1.24 2.17
CA ASP A 112 12.48 0.18 2.14
C ASP A 112 11.27 1.08 1.82
N GLY A 113 10.12 0.51 1.49
CA GLY A 113 8.90 1.22 1.10
C GLY A 113 8.81 1.51 -0.40
N LYS A 114 9.75 1.01 -1.21
CA LYS A 114 9.71 1.18 -2.66
C LYS A 114 8.59 0.33 -3.26
N PHE A 115 7.64 1.02 -3.89
CA PHE A 115 6.52 0.40 -4.59
C PHE A 115 6.81 0.28 -6.10
N LYS A 116 6.39 -0.83 -6.71
CA LYS A 116 6.48 -1.09 -8.14
C LYS A 116 5.23 -1.79 -8.64
N ILE A 117 4.85 -1.48 -9.88
CA ILE A 117 3.85 -2.22 -10.65
C ILE A 117 4.61 -2.86 -11.82
N LYS A 118 4.41 -4.17 -12.03
CA LYS A 118 4.89 -4.92 -13.19
C LYS A 118 3.72 -5.42 -14.01
#